data_AF-A0A6A4AWU4-F1
#
_entry.id   AF-A0A6A4AWU4-F1
#
_cell.length_a   1.000
_cell.length_b   1.000
_cell.length_c   1.000
_cell.angle_alpha   90.00
_cell.angle_beta   90.00
_cell.angle_gamma   90.00
#
_symmetry.space_group_name_H-M   'P 1'
#
loop_
_entity.id
_entity.type
_entity.pdbx_description
1 polymer ?
#
loop_
_entity_poly.entity_id
_entity_poly.type
_entity_poly.pdbx_seq_one_letter_code
_entity_poly.pdbx_strand_id
1 'polypeptide(L)'
;RAITPNKKQPGETLSIEQLEENDRIAHDRVLVENYFGRLTSLWAVASDKYRWSESSYDTLFRTCVALTNFNVHLNPLRSADGDSYSSYLGRLLSIGEDVIAKRKTSQKRYRNRREQRLRSMLRVRNESSETLHRSSNSSAESDETVYGI
;
A
#
# COMPACT_ATOMS: atom_id res chain seq x y z
N ARG A 1 -12.18 -17.79 3.96
CA ARG A 1 -13.39 -17.17 3.35
C ARG A 1 -13.58 -17.83 1.99
N ALA A 2 -14.63 -18.64 1.80
CA ALA A 2 -14.86 -19.32 0.52
C ALA A 2 -15.24 -18.30 -0.56
N ILE A 3 -14.57 -18.35 -1.72
CA ILE A 3 -14.95 -17.57 -2.89
C ILE A 3 -15.70 -18.51 -3.82
N THR A 4 -17.03 -18.50 -3.73
CA THR A 4 -17.90 -19.26 -4.62
C THR A 4 -18.44 -18.33 -5.72
N PRO A 5 -18.25 -18.67 -7.00
CA PRO A 5 -18.76 -17.85 -8.10
C PRO A 5 -20.29 -17.78 -8.10
N ASN A 6 -20.99 -18.90 -7.88
CA ASN A 6 -22.44 -18.89 -7.72
C ASN A 6 -22.78 -18.61 -6.25
N LYS A 7 -23.47 -17.50 -6.00
CA LYS A 7 -23.88 -17.07 -4.66
C LYS A 7 -25.38 -17.24 -4.51
N LYS A 8 -25.79 -17.84 -3.40
CA LYS A 8 -27.19 -17.95 -3.01
C LYS A 8 -27.77 -16.55 -2.75
N GLN A 9 -28.83 -16.18 -3.47
CA GLN A 9 -29.63 -14.98 -3.16
C GLN A 9 -30.60 -15.28 -2.00
N PRO A 10 -31.03 -14.28 -1.23
CA PRO A 10 -32.03 -14.48 -0.17
C PRO A 10 -33.31 -15.11 -0.73
N GLY A 11 -33.71 -16.28 -0.19
CA GLY A 11 -34.94 -17.00 -0.60
C GLY A 11 -34.77 -17.97 -1.78
N GLU A 12 -33.63 -17.95 -2.48
CA GLU A 12 -33.37 -18.80 -3.64
C GLU A 12 -32.47 -19.98 -3.26
N THR A 13 -32.69 -21.16 -3.85
CA THR A 13 -31.79 -22.32 -3.73
C THR A 13 -30.94 -22.45 -4.98
N LEU A 14 -29.64 -22.64 -4.82
CA LEU A 14 -28.75 -22.96 -5.95
C LEU A 14 -29.19 -24.28 -6.58
N SER A 15 -29.12 -24.35 -7.92
CA SER A 15 -29.32 -25.62 -8.62
C SER A 15 -28.21 -26.63 -8.25
N ILE A 16 -28.47 -27.91 -8.49
CA ILE A 16 -27.48 -28.97 -8.28
C ILE A 16 -26.21 -28.68 -9.09
N GLU A 17 -26.36 -28.30 -10.35
CA GLU A 17 -25.24 -27.94 -11.24
C GLU A 17 -24.40 -26.77 -10.69
N GLN A 18 -25.06 -25.75 -10.11
CA GLN A 18 -24.35 -24.61 -9.51
C GLN A 18 -23.58 -24.99 -8.25
N LEU A 19 -24.10 -25.95 -7.47
CA LEU A 19 -23.41 -26.49 -6.29
C LEU A 19 -22.19 -27.31 -6.72
N GLU A 20 -22.34 -28.20 -7.68
CA GLU A 20 -21.25 -29.00 -8.23
C GLU A 20 -20.13 -28.12 -8.81
N GLU A 21 -20.50 -27.05 -9.53
CA GLU A 21 -19.55 -26.07 -10.06
C GLU A 21 -18.76 -25.38 -8.93
N ASN A 22 -19.47 -24.90 -7.91
CA ASN A 22 -18.85 -24.26 -6.76
C ASN A 22 -17.92 -25.20 -6.00
N ASP A 23 -18.32 -26.46 -5.83
CA ASP A 23 -17.52 -27.48 -5.14
C ASP A 23 -16.27 -27.83 -5.93
N ARG A 24 -16.36 -27.97 -7.25
CA ARG A 24 -15.19 -28.20 -8.11
C ARG A 24 -14.20 -27.04 -8.02
N ILE A 25 -14.70 -25.80 -8.10
CA ILE A 25 -13.86 -24.61 -8.00
C ILE A 25 -13.24 -24.48 -6.60
N ALA A 26 -14.00 -24.80 -5.55
CA ALA A 26 -13.49 -24.82 -4.18
C ALA A 26 -12.40 -25.87 -3.99
N HIS A 27 -12.56 -27.06 -4.58
CA HIS A 27 -11.57 -28.13 -4.55
C HIS A 27 -10.26 -27.73 -5.25
N ASP A 28 -10.34 -27.27 -6.50
CA ASP A 28 -9.17 -26.83 -7.27
C ASP A 28 -8.42 -25.70 -6.55
N ARG A 29 -9.17 -24.78 -5.94
CA ARG A 29 -8.61 -23.69 -5.14
C ARG A 29 -7.77 -24.21 -3.98
N VAL A 30 -8.22 -25.24 -3.26
CA VAL A 30 -7.45 -25.80 -2.14
C VAL A 30 -6.10 -26.33 -2.62
N LEU A 31 -6.05 -26.99 -3.78
CA LEU A 31 -4.80 -27.46 -4.36
C LEU A 31 -3.87 -26.30 -4.72
N VAL A 32 -4.41 -25.24 -5.33
CA VAL A 32 -3.64 -24.04 -5.69
C VAL A 32 -3.11 -23.33 -4.44
N GLU A 33 -3.93 -23.12 -3.42
CA GLU A 33 -3.53 -22.46 -2.17
C GLU A 33 -2.45 -23.26 -1.43
N ASN A 34 -2.60 -24.58 -1.35
CA ASN A 34 -1.57 -25.44 -0.76
C ASN A 34 -0.27 -25.37 -1.58
N TYR A 35 -0.35 -25.39 -2.91
CA TYR A 35 0.83 -25.29 -3.76
C TYR A 35 1.58 -23.97 -3.54
N PHE A 36 0.88 -22.84 -3.57
CA PHE A 36 1.48 -21.53 -3.32
C PHE A 36 1.99 -21.38 -1.89
N GLY A 37 1.31 -21.99 -0.91
CA GLY A 37 1.78 -22.07 0.46
C GLY A 37 3.14 -22.75 0.57
N ARG A 38 3.31 -23.88 -0.12
CA ARG A 38 4.60 -24.56 -0.17
C ARG A 38 5.66 -23.77 -0.91
N LEU A 39 5.33 -23.23 -2.10
CA LEU A 39 6.24 -22.42 -2.90
C LEU A 39 6.78 -21.23 -2.09
N THR A 40 5.90 -20.49 -1.42
CA THR A 40 6.27 -19.31 -0.62
C THR A 40 6.97 -19.68 0.69
N SER A 41 6.75 -20.88 1.22
CA SER A 41 7.46 -21.34 2.42
C SER A 41 8.88 -21.84 2.12
N LEU A 42 9.09 -22.44 0.94
CA LEU A 42 10.39 -22.98 0.54
C LEU A 42 11.31 -21.91 -0.06
N TRP A 43 10.76 -20.92 -0.77
CA TRP A 43 11.57 -20.04 -1.61
C TRP A 43 11.32 -18.56 -1.33
N ALA A 44 12.33 -17.89 -0.75
CA ALA A 44 12.33 -16.45 -0.49
C ALA A 44 12.09 -15.61 -1.75
N VAL A 45 12.54 -16.10 -2.92
CA VAL A 45 12.32 -15.45 -4.23
C VAL A 45 10.83 -15.34 -4.56
N ALA A 46 10.02 -16.30 -4.13
CA ALA A 46 8.57 -16.31 -4.36
C ALA A 46 7.77 -15.63 -3.23
N SER A 47 8.35 -15.46 -2.04
CA SER A 47 7.67 -14.90 -0.86
C SER A 47 8.03 -13.46 -0.53
N ASP A 48 9.15 -12.93 -1.01
CA ASP A 48 9.62 -11.60 -0.66
C ASP A 48 9.94 -10.74 -1.88
N LYS A 49 10.14 -9.45 -1.62
CA LYS A 49 10.49 -8.49 -2.67
C LYS A 49 11.88 -8.82 -3.24
N TYR A 50 11.90 -9.29 -4.48
CA TYR A 50 13.13 -9.46 -5.24
C TYR A 50 13.76 -8.09 -5.58
N ARG A 51 15.09 -7.97 -5.41
CA ARG A 51 15.84 -6.70 -5.52
C ARG A 51 16.78 -6.63 -6.72
N TRP A 52 16.97 -7.74 -7.42
CA TRP A 52 17.92 -7.83 -8.53
C TRP A 52 17.22 -7.66 -9.89
N SER A 53 17.94 -7.91 -10.98
CA SER A 53 17.44 -7.74 -12.35
C SER A 53 16.26 -8.66 -12.66
N GLU A 54 15.22 -8.07 -13.25
CA GLU A 54 14.02 -8.79 -13.72
C GLU A 54 14.36 -9.92 -14.70
N SER A 55 15.36 -9.72 -15.55
CA SER A 55 15.85 -10.74 -16.49
C SER A 55 16.29 -12.05 -15.82
N SER A 56 16.77 -11.97 -14.57
CA SER A 56 17.19 -13.14 -13.79
C SER A 56 16.05 -13.74 -12.96
N TYR A 57 14.98 -12.98 -12.72
CA TYR A 57 13.86 -13.42 -11.90
C TYR A 57 13.09 -14.57 -12.54
N ASP A 58 12.79 -14.50 -13.84
CA ASP A 58 12.00 -15.54 -14.53
C ASP A 58 12.68 -16.91 -14.45
N THR A 59 14.00 -16.95 -14.66
CA THR A 59 14.77 -18.21 -14.53
C THR A 59 14.71 -18.75 -13.12
N LEU A 60 14.98 -17.91 -12.10
CA LEU A 60 14.94 -18.33 -10.70
C LEU A 60 13.54 -18.81 -10.28
N PHE A 61 12.50 -18.09 -10.68
CA PHE A 61 11.12 -18.42 -10.34
C PHE A 61 10.70 -19.75 -10.99
N ARG A 62 11.02 -19.96 -12.27
CA ARG A 62 10.80 -21.25 -12.96
C ARG A 62 11.53 -22.40 -12.28
N THR A 63 12.77 -22.19 -11.82
CA THR A 63 13.50 -23.19 -11.04
C THR A 63 12.79 -23.50 -9.72
N CYS A 64 12.33 -22.48 -8.98
CA CYS A 64 11.57 -22.68 -7.74
C CYS A 64 10.28 -23.49 -7.98
N VAL A 65 9.55 -23.20 -9.05
CA VAL A 65 8.34 -23.95 -9.45
C VAL A 65 8.69 -25.41 -9.78
N ALA A 66 9.72 -25.66 -10.59
CA ALA A 66 10.14 -27.01 -10.95
C ALA A 66 10.57 -27.83 -9.72
N LEU A 67 11.35 -27.23 -8.81
CA LEU A 67 11.76 -27.88 -7.56
C LEU A 67 10.58 -28.12 -6.62
N THR A 68 9.61 -27.21 -6.58
CA THR A 68 8.38 -27.40 -5.81
C THR A 68 7.55 -28.54 -6.38
N ASN A 69 7.41 -28.63 -7.71
CA ASN A 69 6.74 -29.77 -8.35
C ASN A 69 7.40 -31.09 -7.97
N PHE A 70 8.73 -31.17 -8.06
CA PHE A 70 9.47 -32.36 -7.62
C PHE A 70 9.24 -32.67 -6.13
N ASN A 71 9.26 -31.64 -5.27
CA ASN A 71 8.97 -31.82 -3.85
C ASN A 71 7.56 -32.34 -3.60
N VAL A 72 6.56 -31.88 -4.36
CA VAL A 72 5.16 -32.37 -4.28
C VAL A 72 5.05 -33.84 -4.68
N HIS A 73 5.83 -34.29 -5.66
CA HIS A 73 5.86 -35.72 -6.03
C HIS A 73 6.39 -36.59 -4.88
N LEU A 74 7.38 -36.10 -4.12
CA LEU A 74 7.93 -36.81 -2.96
C LEU A 74 7.08 -36.66 -1.71
N ASN A 75 6.45 -35.51 -1.52
CA ASN A 75 5.69 -35.13 -0.36
C ASN A 75 4.36 -34.53 -0.82
N PRO A 76 3.23 -35.24 -0.80
CA PRO A 76 1.95 -34.70 -1.24
C PRO A 76 1.56 -33.39 -0.53
N LEU A 77 0.76 -32.55 -1.18
CA LEU A 77 0.22 -31.31 -0.60
C LEU A 77 -0.65 -31.62 0.63
N ARG A 78 -0.54 -30.80 1.68
CA ARG A 78 -1.25 -30.95 2.96
C ARG A 78 -1.95 -29.65 3.34
N SER A 79 -2.87 -29.71 4.29
CA SER A 79 -3.56 -28.54 4.83
C SER A 79 -2.60 -27.50 5.44
N ALA A 80 -1.50 -27.96 6.06
CA ALA A 80 -0.48 -27.07 6.62
C ALA A 80 0.16 -26.14 5.58
N ASP A 81 0.21 -26.54 4.30
CA ASP A 81 0.68 -25.64 3.24
C ASP A 81 -0.32 -24.49 3.03
N GLY A 82 -1.63 -24.76 3.04
CA GLY A 82 -2.67 -23.74 2.98
C GLY A 82 -2.66 -22.78 4.18
N ASP A 83 -2.35 -23.28 5.38
CA ASP A 83 -2.16 -22.45 6.58
C ASP A 83 -0.95 -21.51 6.42
N SER A 84 0.12 -22.03 5.81
CA SER A 84 1.32 -21.25 5.49
C SER A 84 1.00 -20.16 4.47
N TYR A 85 0.20 -20.46 3.44
CA TYR A 85 -0.26 -19.47 2.46
C TYR A 85 -1.13 -18.39 3.11
N SER A 86 -2.03 -18.78 4.00
CA SER A 86 -2.90 -17.85 4.73
C SER A 86 -2.08 -16.89 5.60
N SER A 87 -1.06 -17.42 6.29
CA SER A 87 -0.11 -16.62 7.08
C SER A 87 0.69 -15.66 6.20
N TYR A 88 1.14 -16.12 5.04
CA TYR A 88 1.80 -15.29 4.04
C TYR A 88 0.91 -14.13 3.55
N LEU A 89 -0.34 -14.39 3.20
CA LEU A 89 -1.29 -13.35 2.81
C LEU A 89 -1.54 -12.35 3.95
N GLY A 90 -1.68 -12.82 5.19
CA GLY A 90 -1.82 -11.96 6.36
C GLY A 90 -0.64 -11.01 6.52
N ARG A 91 0.59 -11.51 6.34
CA ARG A 91 1.81 -10.68 6.34
C ARG A 91 1.79 -9.63 5.22
N LEU A 92 1.39 -10.00 4.00
CA LEU A 92 1.32 -9.05 2.88
C LEU A 92 0.31 -7.93 3.13
N LEU A 93 -0.85 -8.24 3.70
CA LEU A 93 -1.86 -7.24 4.08
C LEU A 93 -1.30 -6.26 5.11
N SER A 94 -0.66 -6.77 6.17
CA SER A 94 -0.02 -5.94 7.19
C SER A 94 1.07 -5.02 6.60
N ILE A 95 1.92 -5.53 5.70
CA ILE A 95 2.91 -4.70 4.99
C ILE A 95 2.21 -3.60 4.17
N GLY A 96 1.11 -3.93 3.49
CA GLY A 96 0.32 -2.97 2.72
C GLY A 96 -0.24 -1.84 3.60
N GLU A 97 -0.79 -2.18 4.77
CA GLU A 97 -1.30 -1.23 5.75
C GLU A 97 -0.19 -0.30 6.26
N ASP A 98 0.98 -0.85 6.58
CA ASP A 98 2.16 -0.09 7.01
C ASP A 98 2.64 0.90 5.94
N VAL A 99 2.66 0.49 4.67
CA VAL A 99 3.04 1.36 3.55
C VAL A 99 2.04 2.51 3.42
N ILE A 100 0.75 2.23 3.53
CA ILE A 100 -0.31 3.25 3.49
C ILE A 100 -0.17 4.22 4.68
N ALA A 101 0.06 3.71 5.89
CA ALA A 101 0.24 4.52 7.09
C ALA A 101 1.48 5.43 6.99
N LYS A 102 2.62 4.89 6.54
CA LYS A 102 3.85 5.66 6.27
C LYS A 102 3.61 6.76 5.22
N ARG A 103 2.87 6.47 4.15
CA ARG A 103 2.52 7.46 3.14
C ARG A 103 1.64 8.58 3.71
N LYS A 104 0.61 8.25 4.48
CA LYS A 104 -0.28 9.23 5.15
C LYS A 104 0.49 10.15 6.09
N THR A 105 1.37 9.60 6.93
CA THR A 105 2.17 10.39 7.88
C THR A 105 3.15 11.33 7.15
N SER A 106 3.82 10.85 6.11
CA SER A 106 4.73 11.66 5.30
C SER A 106 3.99 12.83 4.61
N GLN A 107 2.81 12.58 4.04
CA GLN A 107 1.96 13.62 3.46
C GLN A 107 1.48 14.65 4.49
N LYS A 108 1.10 14.20 5.70
CA LYS A 108 0.74 15.12 6.80
C LYS A 108 1.92 16.02 7.18
N ARG A 109 3.12 15.45 7.34
CA ARG A 109 4.35 16.21 7.62
C ARG A 109 4.65 17.23 6.52
N TYR A 110 4.51 16.83 5.25
CA TYR A 110 4.70 17.73 4.12
C TYR A 110 3.72 18.91 4.14
N ARG A 111 2.41 18.64 4.34
CA ARG A 111 1.38 19.68 4.44
C ARG A 111 1.66 20.67 5.57
N ASN A 112 1.99 20.17 6.76
CA ASN A 112 2.32 21.03 7.91
C ASN A 112 3.54 21.91 7.64
N ARG A 113 4.62 21.34 7.05
CA ARG A 113 5.82 22.12 6.69
C ARG A 113 5.52 23.18 5.62
N ARG A 114 4.68 22.86 4.63
CA ARG A 114 4.25 23.82 3.62
C ARG A 114 3.44 24.95 4.22
N GLU A 115 2.50 24.64 5.12
CA GLU A 115 1.71 25.63 5.84
C GLU A 115 2.59 26.56 6.69
N GLN A 116 3.55 26.00 7.43
CA GLN A 116 4.51 26.80 8.20
C GLN A 116 5.32 27.76 7.31
N ARG A 117 5.79 27.30 6.14
CA ARG A 117 6.49 28.17 5.17
C ARG A 117 5.59 29.28 4.62
N LEU A 118 4.33 28.97 4.32
CA LEU A 118 3.37 29.98 3.86
C LEU A 118 3.08 31.01 4.96
N ARG A 119 2.87 30.56 6.20
CA ARG A 119 2.67 31.43 7.36
C ARG A 119 3.89 32.33 7.61
N SER A 120 5.11 31.79 7.53
CA SER A 120 6.32 32.61 7.72
C SER A 120 6.48 33.65 6.61
N MET A 121 6.23 33.29 5.34
CA MET A 121 6.28 34.26 4.23
C MET A 121 5.23 35.36 4.38
N LEU A 122 4.00 35.03 4.80
CA LEU A 122 2.97 36.01 5.07
C LEU A 122 3.37 36.96 6.21
N ARG A 123 3.97 36.44 7.29
CA ARG A 123 4.43 37.26 8.42
C ARG A 123 5.51 38.26 7.99
N VAL A 124 6.54 37.79 7.27
CA VAL A 124 7.62 38.64 6.75
C VAL A 124 7.06 39.72 5.83
N ARG A 125 6.13 39.37 4.93
CA ARG A 125 5.49 40.36 4.05
C ARG A 125 4.70 41.41 4.83
N ASN A 126 3.98 41.02 5.88
CA ASN A 126 3.24 41.98 6.71
C ASN A 126 4.17 42.91 7.47
N GLU A 127 5.25 42.38 8.06
CA GLU A 127 6.32 43.16 8.71
C GLU A 127 6.96 44.15 7.70
N SER A 128 7.28 43.73 6.48
CA SER A 128 7.76 44.62 5.42
C SER A 128 6.76 45.72 5.04
N SER A 129 5.47 45.40 4.92
CA SER A 129 4.44 46.40 4.61
C SER A 129 4.22 47.41 5.74
N GLU A 130 4.26 46.97 6.99
CA GLU A 130 4.16 47.83 8.18
C GLU A 130 5.37 48.77 8.29
N THR A 131 6.59 48.27 8.04
CA THR A 131 7.80 49.13 8.03
C THR A 131 7.75 50.18 6.93
N LEU A 132 7.27 49.83 5.72
CA LEU A 132 7.09 50.78 4.63
C LEU A 132 6.03 51.85 4.97
N HIS A 133 4.89 51.46 5.53
CA HIS A 133 3.85 52.41 5.94
C HIS A 133 4.33 53.36 7.06
N ARG A 134 5.14 52.85 7.99
CA ARG A 134 5.70 53.67 9.08
C ARG A 134 6.73 54.68 8.57
N SER A 135 7.58 54.29 7.62
CA SER A 135 8.52 55.22 6.97
C SER A 135 7.83 56.26 6.08
N SER A 136 6.73 55.90 5.40
CA SER A 136 5.95 56.88 4.63
C SER A 136 5.26 57.91 5.52
N ASN A 137 4.70 57.49 6.67
CA ASN A 137 4.10 58.43 7.64
C ASN A 137 5.15 59.35 8.28
N SER A 138 6.35 58.84 8.63
CA SER A 138 7.39 59.68 9.22
C SER A 138 7.97 60.71 8.23
N SER A 139 7.93 60.41 6.93
CA SER A 139 8.39 61.31 5.88
C SER A 139 7.35 62.40 5.55
N ALA A 140 6.06 62.09 5.72
CA ALA A 140 4.97 63.06 5.57
C ALA A 140 4.88 64.03 6.77
N GLU A 141 5.12 63.56 8.00
CA GLU A 141 5.15 64.42 9.20
C GLU A 141 6.31 65.43 9.18
N SER A 142 7.43 65.12 8.52
CA SER A 142 8.56 66.05 8.40
C SER A 142 8.33 67.20 7.40
N ASP A 143 7.41 67.04 6.44
CA ASP A 143 7.09 68.08 5.45
C ASP A 143 6.00 69.05 5.94
N GLU A 144 5.15 68.66 6.90
CA GLU A 144 4.09 69.52 7.46
C GLU A 144 4.61 70.59 8.45
N THR A 145 5.84 70.46 8.97
CA THR A 145 6.41 71.40 9.96
C THR A 145 7.06 72.66 9.37
N VAL A 146 7.02 72.89 8.05
CA VAL A 146 7.77 74.00 7.40
C VAL A 146 6.93 75.27 7.13
N TYR A 147 5.60 75.26 7.33
CA TYR A 147 4.75 76.46 7.11
C TYR A 147 3.86 76.80 8.32
N GLY A 148 4.49 77.15 9.45
CA GLY A 148 3.83 77.84 10.56
C GLY A 148 4.52 79.18 10.82
N ILE A 149 4.02 80.25 10.17
CA ILE A 149 4.28 81.66 10.55
C ILE A 149 3.23 82.07 11.58
#